data_AF-A0A6V7LKZ3-F1
#
_entry.id   AF-A0A6V7LKZ3-F1
#
_cell.length_a   1.000
_cell.length_b   1.000
_cell.length_c   1.000
_cell.angle_alpha   90.00
_cell.angle_beta   90.00
_cell.angle_gamma   90.00
#
_symmetry.space_group_name_H-M   'P 1'
#
loop_
_entity.id
_entity.type
_entity.pdbx_description
1 polymer ?
#
loop_
_entity_poly.entity_id
_entity_poly.type
_entity_poly.pdbx_seq_one_letter_code
_entity_poly.pdbx_strand_id
1 'polypeptide(L)' 'CIDHWKALTLWKDPNYLIKIAGNRTVPIEIGSKYTEEDWSQCLIKFSDFIKSHL' A
#
# COMPACT_ATOMS: atom_id res chain seq x y z
N CYS A 1 -17.90 14.68 -10.15
CA CYS A 1 -16.72 14.83 -9.28
C CYS A 1 -16.66 13.68 -8.28
N ILE A 2 -15.48 13.36 -7.76
CA ILE A 2 -15.24 12.25 -6.81
C ILE A 2 -15.46 12.64 -5.34
N ASP A 3 -15.90 13.87 -5.06
CA ASP A 3 -15.98 14.44 -3.69
C ASP A 3 -16.83 13.62 -2.71
N HIS A 4 -17.77 12.82 -3.21
CA HIS A 4 -18.63 11.94 -2.41
C HIS A 4 -17.94 10.63 -2.01
N TRP A 5 -16.71 10.36 -2.47
CA TRP A 5 -16.00 9.13 -2.18
C TRP A 5 -15.48 9.14 -0.75
N LYS A 6 -15.91 8.16 0.04
CA LYS A 6 -15.41 7.94 1.40
C LYS A 6 -13.90 7.72 1.45
N ALA A 7 -13.26 7.31 0.35
CA ALA A 7 -11.81 7.18 0.25
C ALA A 7 -11.08 8.49 0.58
N LEU A 8 -11.65 9.64 0.22
CA LEU A 8 -11.05 10.97 0.47
C LEU A 8 -10.94 11.33 1.95
N THR A 9 -11.70 10.65 2.83
CA THR A 9 -11.65 10.84 4.28
C THR A 9 -11.09 9.61 5.00
N LEU A 10 -11.53 8.40 4.65
CA LEU A 10 -11.18 7.16 5.36
C LEU A 10 -9.79 6.64 5.04
N TRP A 11 -9.31 6.76 3.78
CA TRP A 11 -8.02 6.16 3.40
C TRP A 11 -6.82 7.01 3.82
N LYS A 12 -7.06 8.22 4.33
CA LYS A 12 -6.03 9.07 4.96
C LYS A 12 -5.53 8.51 6.28
N ASP A 13 -6.31 7.66 6.95
CA ASP A 13 -5.90 6.98 8.18
C ASP A 13 -5.30 5.61 7.85
N PRO A 14 -3.98 5.42 8.03
CA PRO A 14 -3.34 4.13 7.80
C PRO A 14 -3.93 3.02 8.68
N ASN A 15 -4.45 3.33 9.87
CA ASN A 15 -5.07 2.33 10.74
C ASN A 15 -6.38 1.79 10.15
N TYR A 16 -7.15 2.62 9.45
CA TYR A 16 -8.32 2.17 8.70
C TYR A 16 -7.93 1.14 7.64
N LEU A 17 -6.87 1.44 6.87
CA LEU A 17 -6.36 0.54 5.83
C LEU A 17 -5.81 -0.78 6.40
N ILE A 18 -5.04 -0.71 7.50
CA ILE A 18 -4.55 -1.89 8.23
C ILE A 18 -5.74 -2.72 8.74
N LYS A 19 -6.77 -2.10 9.30
CA LYS A 19 -7.96 -2.79 9.82
C LYS A 19 -8.69 -3.59 8.74
N ILE A 20 -8.84 -3.04 7.53
CA ILE A 20 -9.61 -3.68 6.45
C ILE A 20 -8.79 -4.66 5.60
N ALA A 21 -7.47 -4.45 5.49
CA ALA A 21 -6.64 -5.16 4.52
C ALA A 21 -5.28 -5.63 5.06
N GLY A 22 -4.93 -5.34 6.31
CA GLY A 22 -3.60 -5.59 6.87
C GLY A 22 -3.11 -7.04 6.72
N ASN A 23 -4.01 -8.01 6.86
CA ASN A 23 -3.67 -9.44 6.76
C ASN A 23 -3.50 -9.95 5.32
N ARG A 24 -3.75 -9.12 4.30
CA ARG A 24 -3.59 -9.53 2.89
C ARG A 24 -2.12 -9.51 2.50
N THR A 25 -1.68 -10.55 1.80
CA THR A 25 -0.38 -10.55 1.12
C THR A 25 -0.51 -9.74 -0.16
N VAL A 26 0.40 -8.78 -0.36
CA VAL A 26 0.40 -7.87 -1.52
C VAL A 26 1.79 -7.87 -2.19
N PRO A 27 1.85 -7.69 -3.53
CA PRO A 27 3.09 -7.42 -4.21
C PRO A 27 3.54 -5.98 -3.94
N ILE A 28 4.81 -5.81 -3.59
CA ILE A 28 5.46 -4.51 -3.40
C ILE A 28 6.56 -4.37 -4.45
N GLU A 29 6.53 -3.27 -5.17
CA GLU A 29 7.56 -2.88 -6.14
C GLU A 29 8.73 -2.23 -5.41
N ILE A 30 9.94 -2.63 -5.77
CA ILE A 30 11.20 -2.12 -5.22
C ILE A 30 12.05 -1.64 -6.39
N GLY A 31 12.47 -0.39 -6.34
CA GLY A 31 13.20 0.27 -7.44
C GLY A 31 12.49 1.54 -7.89
N SER A 32 13.17 2.37 -8.69
CA SER A 32 12.63 3.68 -9.04
C SER A 32 11.58 3.60 -10.16
N LYS A 33 11.79 2.68 -11.12
CA LYS A 33 10.90 2.45 -12.28
C LYS A 33 10.99 1.00 -12.72
N TYR A 34 9.89 0.46 -13.26
CA TYR A 34 9.81 -0.92 -13.76
C TYR A 34 10.70 -1.21 -14.98
N THR A 35 11.32 -0.19 -15.58
CA THR A 35 12.23 -0.32 -16.73
C THR A 35 13.70 -0.43 -16.33
N GLU A 36 14.04 -0.19 -15.05
CA GLU A 36 15.42 -0.22 -14.58
C GLU A 36 15.82 -1.64 -14.15
N GLU A 37 17.09 -1.98 -14.33
CA GLU A 37 17.59 -3.35 -14.08
C GLU A 37 17.57 -3.76 -12.60
N ASP A 38 17.61 -2.79 -11.69
CA ASP A 38 17.53 -2.98 -10.24
C ASP A 38 16.07 -3.07 -9.74
N TRP A 39 15.08 -2.95 -10.61
CA TRP A 39 13.69 -3.14 -10.26
C TRP A 39 13.40 -4.60 -9.90
N SER A 40 12.63 -4.80 -8.83
CA SER A 40 12.18 -6.11 -8.37
C SER A 40 10.83 -6.03 -7.66
N GLN A 41 10.27 -7.19 -7.30
CA GLN A 41 9.04 -7.30 -6.51
C GLN A 41 9.19 -8.31 -5.38
N CYS A 42 8.51 -8.07 -4.27
CA CYS A 42 8.37 -9.04 -3.18
C CYS A 42 6.92 -9.16 -2.70
N LEU A 43 6.59 -10.27 -2.02
CA LEU A 43 5.30 -10.47 -1.39
C LEU A 43 5.44 -10.32 0.12
N ILE A 44 4.74 -9.34 0.70
CA ILE A 44 4.67 -9.13 2.14
C ILE A 44 3.24 -8.86 2.58
N LYS A 45 2.96 -8.88 3.89
CA LYS A 45 1.64 -8.46 4.38
C LYS A 45 1.50 -6.95 4.22
N PHE A 46 0.32 -6.52 3.85
CA PHE A 46 0.00 -5.10 3.72
C PHE A 46 0.22 -4.35 5.05
N SER A 47 -0.09 -4.96 6.20
CA SER A 47 0.21 -4.36 7.51
C SER A 47 1.69 -4.13 7.74
N ASP A 48 2.54 -5.03 7.24
CA ASP A 48 3.98 -4.97 7.47
C ASP A 48 4.58 -3.87 6.60
N PHE A 49 4.10 -3.72 5.36
CA PHE A 49 4.45 -2.60 4.49
C PHE A 49 4.12 -1.25 5.13
N ILE A 50 2.86 -1.07 5.56
CA ILE A 50 2.40 0.22 6.12
C ILE A 50 3.18 0.58 7.38
N LYS A 51 3.46 -0.37 8.29
CA LYS A 51 4.19 -0.08 9.53
C LYS A 51 5.68 0.22 9.33
N SER A 52 6.28 -0.21 8.23
CA SER A 52 7.71 -0.08 7.99
C SER A 52 8.07 1.10 7.07
N HIS A 53 7.14 1.56 6.24
CA HIS A 53 7.41 2.55 5.18
C HIS A 53 6.44 3.76 5.17
N LEU A 54 5.39 3.75 5.99
CA LEU A 54 4.44 4.87 6.15
C LEU A 54 4.51 5.44 7.57
#